data_AF-A0A2W4UR84-F1
#
_entry.id   AF-A0A2W4UR84-F1
#
_cell.length_a   1.000
_cell.length_b   1.000
_cell.length_c   1.000
_cell.angle_alpha   90.00
_cell.angle_beta   90.00
_cell.angle_gamma   90.00
#
_symmetry.space_group_name_H-M   'P 1'
#
loop_
_entity.id
_entity.type
_entity.pdbx_description
1 polymer ?
#
loop_
_entity_poly.entity_id
_entity_poly.type
_entity_poly.pdbx_seq_one_letter_code
_entity_poly.pdbx_strand_id
1 'polypeptide(L)'
;MTNCVRPVTTVAASKSLSTEELDFTGLSEPDARNVRAAIAAGDNFHGYIPSESLHFTIRNYRRLASLQALEAAWLDAYVHAAHFQPYGVEAIKAVFDACDRDRLLELKPLGEIANIERGGRVTLFRGCAGPVHHMGMSWTPSLDKAIWYAAHHAEFYGLDNRAVYVSTVSVAEIYCSLDHYDCDVIVHPSKAWRVEVPAEEYRLDRDR
;
A
#
# COMPACT_ATOMS: atom_id res chain seq x y z
N MET A 1 14.53 -60.13 13.96
CA MET A 1 15.13 -59.15 13.05
C MET A 1 14.05 -58.77 12.04
N THR A 2 13.37 -57.65 12.24
CA THR A 2 12.20 -57.27 11.43
C THR A 2 12.53 -55.95 10.74
N ASN A 3 12.75 -56.01 9.43
CA ASN A 3 13.09 -54.85 8.61
C ASN A 3 11.85 -53.98 8.40
N CYS A 4 11.88 -52.78 9.00
CA CYS A 4 10.87 -51.75 8.79
C CYS A 4 11.32 -50.88 7.61
N VAL A 5 10.79 -51.17 6.41
CA VAL A 5 11.00 -50.33 5.22
C VAL A 5 10.08 -49.12 5.33
N ARG A 6 10.66 -47.92 5.39
CA ARG A 6 9.91 -46.66 5.36
C ARG A 6 9.45 -46.34 3.94
N PRO A 7 8.24 -45.82 3.74
CA PRO A 7 7.79 -45.38 2.42
C PRO A 7 8.51 -44.09 2.03
N VAL A 8 8.97 -44.05 0.78
CA VAL A 8 9.52 -42.86 0.13
C VAL A 8 8.35 -41.96 -0.23
N THR A 9 8.25 -40.81 0.41
CA THR A 9 7.26 -39.78 0.08
C THR A 9 7.69 -39.09 -1.21
N THR A 10 6.91 -39.31 -2.28
CA THR A 10 7.09 -38.62 -3.56
C THR A 10 6.81 -37.13 -3.37
N VAL A 11 7.83 -36.28 -3.56
CA VAL A 11 7.68 -34.82 -3.59
C VAL A 11 6.89 -34.46 -4.84
N ALA A 12 5.70 -33.89 -4.67
CA ALA A 12 4.91 -33.38 -5.78
C ALA A 12 5.71 -32.29 -6.52
N ALA A 13 5.82 -32.43 -7.84
CA ALA A 13 6.43 -31.41 -8.69
C ALA A 13 5.70 -30.08 -8.51
N SER A 14 6.38 -29.06 -8.01
CA SER A 14 5.84 -27.70 -7.98
C SER A 14 5.60 -27.28 -9.42
N LYS A 15 4.34 -27.04 -9.81
CA LYS A 15 4.04 -26.32 -11.06
C LYS A 15 4.85 -25.03 -11.03
N SER A 16 5.81 -24.89 -11.94
CA SER A 16 6.50 -23.62 -12.16
C SER A 16 5.43 -22.58 -12.47
N LEU A 17 5.25 -21.61 -11.58
CA LEU A 17 4.29 -20.54 -11.80
C LEU A 17 4.82 -19.70 -12.97
N SER A 18 4.07 -19.68 -14.07
CA SER A 18 4.46 -19.04 -15.33
C SER A 18 3.94 -17.60 -15.41
N THR A 19 4.73 -16.70 -16.00
CA THR A 19 4.35 -15.32 -16.32
C THR A 19 3.42 -15.20 -17.53
N GLU A 20 3.13 -16.30 -18.22
CA GLU A 20 2.29 -16.32 -19.44
C GLU A 20 0.84 -15.85 -19.20
N GLU A 21 0.36 -15.94 -17.96
CA GLU A 21 -0.99 -15.52 -17.55
C GLU A 21 -1.07 -14.03 -17.18
N LEU A 22 0.06 -13.29 -17.23
CA LEU A 22 0.07 -11.86 -16.99
C LEU A 22 -0.41 -11.10 -18.23
N ASP A 23 -1.27 -10.11 -18.00
CA ASP A 23 -1.73 -9.16 -19.00
C ASP A 23 -0.69 -8.04 -19.21
N PHE A 24 0.09 -8.16 -20.30
CA PHE A 24 1.08 -7.17 -20.75
C PHE A 24 0.49 -6.10 -21.68
N THR A 25 -0.84 -5.99 -21.81
CA THR A 25 -1.46 -4.97 -22.67
C THR A 25 -0.99 -3.56 -22.33
N GLY A 26 -0.53 -2.81 -23.32
CA GLY A 26 -0.01 -1.46 -23.15
C GLY A 26 1.48 -1.36 -22.80
N LEU A 27 2.18 -2.50 -22.65
CA LEU A 27 3.64 -2.52 -22.59
C LEU A 27 4.23 -2.78 -23.98
N SER A 28 5.40 -2.19 -24.25
CA SER A 28 6.20 -2.57 -25.41
C SER A 28 6.76 -3.98 -25.22
N GLU A 29 7.07 -4.69 -26.31
CA GLU A 29 7.66 -6.03 -26.19
C GLU A 29 9.02 -6.03 -25.44
N PRO A 30 9.92 -5.03 -25.62
CA PRO A 30 11.09 -4.87 -24.75
C PRO A 30 10.75 -4.77 -23.27
N ASP A 31 9.74 -3.97 -22.89
CA ASP A 31 9.35 -3.79 -21.50
C ASP A 31 8.73 -5.07 -20.93
N ALA A 32 7.87 -5.73 -21.70
CA ALA A 32 7.29 -7.02 -21.31
C ALA A 32 8.38 -8.08 -21.06
N ARG A 33 9.45 -8.11 -21.87
CA ARG A 33 10.61 -8.98 -21.61
C ARG A 33 11.35 -8.60 -20.34
N ASN A 34 11.57 -7.31 -20.08
CA ASN A 34 12.23 -6.83 -18.87
C ASN A 34 11.43 -7.20 -17.62
N VAL A 35 10.11 -7.01 -17.64
CA VAL A 35 9.21 -7.40 -16.54
C VAL A 35 9.28 -8.91 -16.28
N ARG A 36 9.22 -9.75 -17.32
CA ARG A 36 9.35 -11.21 -17.17
C ARG A 36 10.69 -11.59 -16.55
N ALA A 37 11.78 -10.97 -17.02
CA ALA A 37 13.12 -11.23 -16.50
C ALA A 37 13.24 -10.82 -15.02
N ALA A 38 12.73 -9.64 -14.66
CA ALA A 38 12.72 -9.16 -13.27
C ALA A 38 11.94 -10.11 -12.36
N ILE A 39 10.71 -10.50 -12.75
CA ILE A 39 9.90 -11.45 -11.98
C ILE A 39 10.62 -12.80 -11.82
N ALA A 40 11.24 -13.32 -12.88
CA ALA A 40 11.98 -14.58 -12.82
C ALA A 40 13.23 -14.51 -11.91
N ALA A 41 13.85 -13.33 -11.81
CA ALA A 41 14.97 -13.07 -10.91
C ALA A 41 14.54 -12.79 -9.46
N GLY A 42 13.24 -12.58 -9.20
CA GLY A 42 12.75 -12.08 -7.90
C GLY A 42 12.99 -10.59 -7.68
N ASP A 43 13.30 -9.85 -8.75
CA ASP A 43 13.56 -8.41 -8.72
C ASP A 43 12.28 -7.58 -8.84
N ASN A 44 12.37 -6.34 -8.39
CA ASN A 44 11.29 -5.38 -8.49
C ASN A 44 11.12 -4.87 -9.94
N PHE A 45 10.01 -5.24 -10.58
CA PHE A 45 9.76 -4.87 -11.98
C PHE A 45 9.40 -3.39 -12.17
N HIS A 46 9.02 -2.64 -11.11
CA HIS A 46 8.63 -1.23 -11.23
C HIS A 46 9.71 -0.40 -11.93
N GLY A 47 10.99 -0.62 -11.62
CA GLY A 47 12.11 0.12 -12.19
C GLY A 47 12.26 0.00 -13.72
N TYR A 48 11.63 -1.01 -14.34
CA TYR A 48 11.66 -1.21 -15.79
C TYR A 48 10.46 -0.58 -16.51
N ILE A 49 9.36 -0.35 -15.80
CA ILE A 49 8.12 0.22 -16.34
C ILE A 49 7.50 1.25 -15.38
N PRO A 50 8.25 2.27 -14.92
CA PRO A 50 7.81 3.11 -13.81
C PRO A 50 6.46 3.78 -14.07
N SER A 51 6.24 4.28 -15.29
CA SER A 51 5.03 4.97 -15.70
C SER A 51 3.81 4.04 -15.86
N GLU A 52 4.04 2.78 -16.26
CA GLU A 52 3.01 1.79 -16.56
C GLU A 52 2.75 0.83 -15.40
N SER A 53 3.66 0.78 -14.42
CA SER A 53 3.69 -0.15 -13.29
C SER A 53 2.37 -0.18 -12.51
N LEU A 54 1.75 0.98 -12.27
CA LEU A 54 0.48 1.09 -11.56
C LEU A 54 -0.63 0.36 -12.33
N HIS A 55 -0.81 0.69 -13.61
CA HIS A 55 -1.82 0.07 -14.46
C HIS A 55 -1.58 -1.43 -14.63
N PHE A 56 -0.32 -1.81 -14.84
CA PHE A 56 0.08 -3.22 -14.96
C PHE A 56 -0.23 -4.00 -13.68
N THR A 57 0.11 -3.44 -12.51
CA THR A 57 -0.14 -4.07 -11.22
C THR A 57 -1.64 -4.23 -10.95
N ILE A 58 -2.44 -3.19 -11.17
CA ILE A 58 -3.90 -3.24 -10.93
C ILE A 58 -4.57 -4.35 -11.76
N ARG A 59 -4.12 -4.59 -13.00
CA ARG A 59 -4.68 -5.68 -13.83
C ARG A 59 -4.21 -7.07 -13.39
N ASN A 60 -3.02 -7.17 -12.81
CA ASN A 60 -2.33 -8.44 -12.61
C ASN A 60 -2.13 -8.85 -11.15
N TYR A 61 -2.57 -8.05 -10.17
CA TYR A 61 -2.14 -8.18 -8.77
C TYR A 61 -2.29 -9.58 -8.20
N ARG A 62 -3.39 -10.30 -8.48
CA ARG A 62 -3.59 -11.67 -7.98
C ARG A 62 -2.52 -12.64 -8.51
N ARG A 63 -2.17 -12.50 -9.79
CA ARG A 63 -1.16 -13.35 -10.40
C ARG A 63 0.24 -12.97 -9.90
N LEU A 64 0.53 -11.68 -9.80
CA LEU A 64 1.77 -11.16 -9.23
C LEU A 64 1.98 -11.63 -7.78
N ALA A 65 0.91 -11.65 -6.97
CA ALA A 65 0.95 -12.20 -5.61
C ALA A 65 1.30 -13.69 -5.61
N SER A 66 0.67 -14.48 -6.48
CA SER A 66 1.00 -15.91 -6.60
C SER A 66 2.46 -16.14 -7.02
N LEU A 67 3.03 -15.22 -7.79
CA LEU A 67 4.42 -15.23 -8.24
C LEU A 67 5.40 -14.61 -7.22
N GLN A 68 4.93 -14.16 -6.06
CA GLN A 68 5.75 -13.46 -5.05
C GLN A 68 6.43 -12.18 -5.58
N ALA A 69 5.85 -11.54 -6.59
CA ALA A 69 6.39 -10.37 -7.27
C ALA A 69 5.56 -9.09 -7.05
N LEU A 70 4.57 -9.11 -6.16
CA LEU A 70 3.63 -8.00 -6.00
C LEU A 70 4.17 -6.89 -5.08
N GLU A 71 4.71 -7.27 -3.91
CA GLU A 71 4.84 -6.37 -2.77
C GLU A 71 5.76 -5.18 -3.05
N ALA A 72 6.99 -5.43 -3.50
CA ALA A 72 7.96 -4.37 -3.79
C ALA A 72 7.49 -3.45 -4.92
N ALA A 73 7.00 -4.04 -6.02
CA ALA A 73 6.53 -3.28 -7.17
C ALA A 73 5.27 -2.46 -6.86
N TRP A 74 4.38 -3.00 -6.03
CA TRP A 74 3.19 -2.28 -5.57
C TRP A 74 3.54 -1.11 -4.66
N LEU A 75 4.45 -1.30 -3.70
CA LEU A 75 4.88 -0.21 -2.81
C LEU A 75 5.48 0.96 -3.61
N ASP A 76 6.36 0.67 -4.58
CA ASP A 76 6.94 1.71 -5.43
C ASP A 76 5.90 2.37 -6.34
N ALA A 77 5.04 1.58 -6.98
CA ALA A 77 3.95 2.13 -7.79
C ALA A 77 3.00 2.99 -6.94
N TYR A 78 2.73 2.60 -5.69
CA TYR A 78 1.83 3.31 -4.79
C TYR A 78 2.42 4.66 -4.33
N VAL A 79 3.71 4.68 -3.99
CA VAL A 79 4.41 5.91 -3.56
C VAL A 79 4.52 6.93 -4.70
N HIS A 80 4.76 6.47 -5.93
CA HIS A 80 4.99 7.35 -7.08
C HIS A 80 3.73 7.67 -7.89
N ALA A 81 2.58 7.09 -7.55
CA ALA A 81 1.32 7.38 -8.23
C ALA A 81 0.87 8.83 -7.98
N ALA A 82 0.63 9.59 -9.05
CA ALA A 82 0.13 10.96 -8.94
C ALA A 82 -1.28 11.04 -8.31
N HIS A 83 -2.15 10.07 -8.65
CA HIS A 83 -3.47 9.90 -8.03
C HIS A 83 -4.07 8.53 -8.37
N PHE A 84 -4.97 8.04 -7.53
CA PHE A 84 -5.67 6.76 -7.75
C PHE A 84 -7.15 6.91 -8.18
N GLN A 85 -7.58 8.13 -8.53
CA GLN A 85 -8.97 8.42 -8.90
C GLN A 85 -9.58 7.42 -9.90
N PRO A 86 -8.87 6.96 -10.97
CA PRO A 86 -9.46 6.06 -11.95
C PRO A 86 -9.84 4.67 -11.41
N TYR A 87 -9.28 4.24 -10.28
CA TYR A 87 -9.48 2.88 -9.75
C TYR A 87 -10.41 2.83 -8.54
N GLY A 88 -10.45 3.91 -7.76
CA GLY A 88 -11.17 3.95 -6.49
C GLY A 88 -10.46 3.18 -5.37
N VAL A 89 -10.85 3.47 -4.12
CA VAL A 89 -10.18 2.93 -2.92
C VAL A 89 -10.30 1.41 -2.79
N GLU A 90 -11.41 0.82 -3.21
CA GLU A 90 -11.63 -0.63 -3.12
C GLU A 90 -10.66 -1.43 -4.00
N ALA A 91 -10.29 -0.90 -5.17
CA ALA A 91 -9.30 -1.55 -6.03
C ALA A 91 -7.90 -1.51 -5.39
N ILE A 92 -7.51 -0.37 -4.83
CA ILE A 92 -6.24 -0.21 -4.11
C ILE A 92 -6.19 -1.17 -2.92
N LYS A 93 -7.28 -1.23 -2.13
CA LYS A 93 -7.42 -2.14 -1.00
C LYS A 93 -7.28 -3.59 -1.44
N ALA A 94 -7.91 -3.98 -2.55
CA ALA A 94 -7.83 -5.35 -3.05
C ALA A 94 -6.39 -5.76 -3.44
N VAL A 95 -5.55 -4.82 -3.89
CA VAL A 95 -4.12 -5.09 -4.13
C VAL A 95 -3.39 -5.33 -2.81
N PHE A 96 -3.57 -4.46 -1.82
CA PHE A 96 -2.97 -4.64 -0.49
C PHE A 96 -3.46 -5.92 0.21
N ASP A 97 -4.72 -6.31 0.02
CA ASP A 97 -5.27 -7.57 0.54
C ASP A 97 -4.66 -8.81 -0.11
N ALA A 98 -4.15 -8.69 -1.35
CA ALA A 98 -3.50 -9.78 -2.06
C ALA A 98 -2.01 -9.91 -1.78
N CYS A 99 -1.38 -8.86 -1.25
CA CYS A 99 0.01 -8.91 -0.81
C CYS A 99 0.19 -9.88 0.35
N ASP A 100 1.36 -10.52 0.40
CA ASP A 100 1.85 -11.14 1.63
C ASP A 100 2.19 -10.04 2.65
N ARG A 101 1.45 -10.04 3.76
CA ARG A 101 1.59 -9.02 4.81
C ARG A 101 2.93 -9.10 5.52
N ASP A 102 3.47 -10.29 5.77
CA ASP A 102 4.75 -10.40 6.46
C ASP A 102 5.86 -9.82 5.57
N ARG A 103 5.81 -10.07 4.25
CA ARG A 103 6.73 -9.46 3.28
C ARG A 103 6.55 -7.94 3.16
N LEU A 104 5.31 -7.43 3.19
CA LEU A 104 5.08 -5.98 3.24
C LEU A 104 5.72 -5.33 4.47
N LEU A 105 5.63 -5.99 5.63
CA LEU A 105 6.19 -5.50 6.88
C LEU A 105 7.72 -5.64 6.95
N GLU A 106 8.30 -6.63 6.28
CA GLU A 106 9.75 -6.73 6.07
C GLU A 106 10.28 -5.56 5.23
N LEU A 107 9.57 -5.21 4.14
CA LEU A 107 9.95 -4.11 3.25
C LEU A 107 9.70 -2.73 3.89
N LYS A 108 8.58 -2.60 4.59
CA LYS A 108 8.05 -1.34 5.13
C LYS A 108 7.47 -1.55 6.55
N PRO A 109 8.35 -1.66 7.56
CA PRO A 109 7.95 -1.99 8.93
C PRO A 109 7.14 -0.86 9.58
N LEU A 110 6.37 -1.18 10.63
CA LEU A 110 5.49 -0.21 11.31
C LEU A 110 6.24 0.81 12.21
N GLY A 111 7.57 0.76 12.28
CA GLY A 111 8.35 1.60 13.18
C GLY A 111 7.91 1.44 14.63
N GLU A 112 7.71 2.56 15.33
CA GLU A 112 7.32 2.57 16.75
C GLU A 112 5.95 1.93 17.03
N ILE A 113 5.04 1.91 16.04
CA ILE A 113 3.74 1.25 16.17
C ILE A 113 3.90 -0.26 16.36
N ALA A 114 5.02 -0.86 15.91
CA ALA A 114 5.31 -2.27 16.11
C ALA A 114 5.52 -2.64 17.59
N ASN A 115 5.80 -1.66 18.47
CA ASN A 115 5.94 -1.90 19.91
C ASN A 115 4.60 -2.10 20.62
N ILE A 116 3.49 -1.73 19.95
CA ILE A 116 2.14 -2.04 20.43
C ILE A 116 1.86 -3.51 20.12
N GLU A 117 1.37 -4.26 21.11
CA GLU A 117 1.01 -5.67 20.92
C GLU A 117 0.10 -5.83 19.68
N ARG A 118 0.18 -6.97 18.96
CA ARG A 118 -0.62 -7.19 17.74
C ARG A 118 -2.14 -7.05 17.95
N GLY A 119 -2.63 -7.26 19.18
CA GLY A 119 -4.04 -7.05 19.56
C GLY A 119 -4.36 -5.63 20.06
N GLY A 120 -3.34 -4.79 20.21
CA GLY A 120 -3.46 -3.40 20.58
C GLY A 120 -4.05 -2.55 19.45
N ARG A 121 -4.43 -1.34 19.82
CA ARG A 121 -5.09 -0.39 18.92
C ARG A 121 -4.28 0.89 18.84
N VAL A 122 -4.30 1.50 17.67
CA VAL A 122 -3.68 2.81 17.43
C VAL A 122 -4.72 3.78 16.88
N THR A 123 -4.64 5.03 17.34
CA THR A 123 -5.43 6.13 16.79
C THR A 123 -4.67 6.77 15.65
N LEU A 124 -5.33 6.90 14.51
CA LEU A 124 -4.76 7.45 13.29
C LEU A 124 -5.65 8.57 12.76
N PHE A 125 -5.03 9.53 12.08
CA PHE A 125 -5.64 10.73 11.54
C PHE A 125 -5.39 10.82 10.04
N ARG A 126 -6.27 11.52 9.33
CA ARG A 126 -6.11 11.83 7.91
C ARG A 126 -6.58 13.22 7.59
N GLY A 127 -5.72 14.00 6.94
CA GLY A 127 -6.05 15.29 6.36
C GLY A 127 -6.74 15.14 5.00
N CYS A 128 -7.79 15.92 4.77
CA CYS A 128 -8.49 16.00 3.49
C CYS A 128 -8.81 17.45 3.14
N ALA A 129 -8.86 17.74 1.83
CA ALA A 129 -9.36 18.98 1.27
C ALA A 129 -10.03 18.70 -0.07
N GLY A 130 -11.07 19.47 -0.41
CA GLY A 130 -11.80 19.36 -1.66
C GLY A 130 -13.33 19.24 -1.49
N PRO A 131 -14.07 19.26 -2.61
CA PRO A 131 -15.53 19.25 -2.60
C PRO A 131 -16.11 17.93 -2.07
N VAL A 132 -15.36 16.83 -2.19
CA VAL A 132 -15.74 15.50 -1.68
C VAL A 132 -14.51 14.87 -1.03
N HIS A 133 -14.64 14.39 0.21
CA HIS A 133 -13.55 13.72 0.91
C HIS A 133 -13.56 12.22 0.63
N HIS A 134 -12.44 11.72 0.10
CA HIS A 134 -12.17 10.29 -0.02
C HIS A 134 -11.16 9.88 1.07
N MET A 135 -11.54 8.91 1.90
CA MET A 135 -10.75 8.50 3.06
C MET A 135 -9.45 7.79 2.69
N GLY A 136 -9.28 7.34 1.44
CA GLY A 136 -8.03 6.71 0.96
C GLY A 136 -7.49 5.63 1.90
N MET A 137 -6.18 5.37 1.81
CA MET A 137 -5.51 4.38 2.66
C MET A 137 -4.29 4.90 3.42
N SER A 138 -3.79 6.11 3.14
CA SER A 138 -2.70 6.73 3.91
C SER A 138 -3.25 7.49 5.12
N TRP A 139 -2.80 7.12 6.31
CA TRP A 139 -3.16 7.71 7.59
C TRP A 139 -1.91 8.01 8.40
N THR A 140 -1.99 8.83 9.44
CA THR A 140 -0.83 9.18 10.28
C THR A 140 -1.18 9.12 11.76
N PRO A 141 -0.24 8.74 12.65
CA PRO A 141 -0.48 8.83 14.10
C PRO A 141 -0.53 10.28 14.63
N SER A 142 -0.17 11.29 13.82
CA SER A 142 -0.10 12.69 14.24
C SER A 142 -1.30 13.51 13.78
N LEU A 143 -2.04 14.10 14.74
CA LEU A 143 -3.12 15.04 14.45
C LEU A 143 -2.59 16.29 13.75
N ASP A 144 -1.49 16.87 14.25
CA ASP A 144 -0.89 18.08 13.66
C ASP A 144 -0.47 17.86 12.20
N LYS A 145 0.09 16.68 11.90
CA LYS A 145 0.44 16.31 10.52
C LYS A 145 -0.80 16.20 9.63
N ALA A 146 -1.89 15.60 10.13
CA ALA A 146 -3.14 15.53 9.38
C ALA A 146 -3.76 16.91 9.13
N ILE A 147 -3.70 17.83 10.11
CA ILE A 147 -4.12 19.23 9.92
C ILE A 147 -3.25 19.90 8.86
N TRP A 148 -1.93 19.73 8.95
CA TRP A 148 -0.99 20.28 7.97
C TRP A 148 -1.25 19.76 6.57
N TYR A 149 -1.47 18.45 6.39
CA TYR A 149 -1.78 17.87 5.08
C TYR A 149 -3.06 18.44 4.48
N ALA A 150 -4.12 18.60 5.29
CA ALA A 150 -5.36 19.22 4.83
C ALA A 150 -5.12 20.66 4.36
N ALA A 151 -4.36 21.46 5.11
CA ALA A 151 -4.03 22.83 4.75
C ALA A 151 -3.13 22.90 3.51
N HIS A 152 -2.09 22.05 3.43
CA HIS A 152 -1.13 22.04 2.33
C HIS A 152 -1.79 21.61 1.02
N HIS A 153 -2.62 20.57 1.06
CA HIS A 153 -3.38 20.11 -0.10
C HIS A 153 -4.37 21.17 -0.59
N ALA A 154 -5.04 21.87 0.34
CA ALA A 154 -5.92 22.99 0.01
C ALA A 154 -5.17 24.13 -0.69
N GLU A 155 -4.02 24.54 -0.17
CA GLU A 155 -3.23 25.63 -0.76
C GLU A 155 -2.63 25.23 -2.12
N PHE A 156 -2.01 24.05 -2.21
CA PHE A 156 -1.31 23.61 -3.41
C PHE A 156 -2.24 23.42 -4.61
N TYR A 157 -3.45 22.91 -4.39
CA TYR A 157 -4.43 22.65 -5.45
C TYR A 157 -5.55 23.71 -5.53
N GLY A 158 -5.51 24.75 -4.71
CA GLY A 158 -6.57 25.77 -4.64
C GLY A 158 -7.94 25.19 -4.26
N LEU A 159 -7.96 24.28 -3.29
CA LEU A 159 -9.17 23.60 -2.82
C LEU A 159 -9.70 24.22 -1.52
N ASP A 160 -11.01 24.13 -1.33
CA ASP A 160 -11.69 24.50 -0.08
C ASP A 160 -12.04 23.28 0.77
N ASN A 161 -12.84 23.49 1.83
CA ASN A 161 -13.41 22.45 2.67
C ASN A 161 -12.35 21.52 3.28
N ARG A 162 -11.50 22.07 4.14
CA ARG A 162 -10.51 21.28 4.88
C ARG A 162 -11.20 20.47 5.98
N ALA A 163 -10.74 19.24 6.18
CA ALA A 163 -11.18 18.41 7.29
C ALA A 163 -10.06 17.47 7.76
N VAL A 164 -10.13 17.10 9.02
CA VAL A 164 -9.39 15.98 9.56
C VAL A 164 -10.37 14.89 9.99
N TYR A 165 -10.02 13.65 9.66
CA TYR A 165 -10.72 12.47 10.12
C TYR A 165 -9.83 11.68 11.05
N VAL A 166 -10.43 10.93 11.95
CA VAL A 166 -9.76 10.05 12.89
C VAL A 166 -10.40 8.68 12.86
N SER A 167 -9.58 7.66 13.10
CA SER A 167 -10.01 6.29 13.30
C SER A 167 -9.16 5.62 14.37
N THR A 168 -9.70 4.59 15.01
CA THR A 168 -8.93 3.70 15.88
C THR A 168 -8.94 2.32 15.26
N VAL A 169 -7.78 1.81 14.87
CA VAL A 169 -7.61 0.52 14.18
C VAL A 169 -6.79 -0.45 15.02
N SER A 170 -6.99 -1.75 14.81
CA SER A 170 -6.07 -2.77 15.33
C SER A 170 -4.74 -2.68 14.60
N VAL A 171 -3.63 -2.89 15.31
CA VAL A 171 -2.30 -2.99 14.67
C VAL A 171 -2.29 -4.08 13.60
N ALA A 172 -3.04 -5.18 13.82
CA ALA A 172 -3.19 -6.26 12.84
C ALA A 172 -3.97 -5.88 11.57
N GLU A 173 -4.62 -4.70 11.51
CA GLU A 173 -5.29 -4.20 10.30
C GLU A 173 -4.37 -3.36 9.41
N ILE A 174 -3.20 -2.97 9.93
CA ILE A 174 -2.24 -2.14 9.19
C ILE A 174 -1.45 -3.01 8.21
N TYR A 175 -1.34 -2.56 6.96
CA TYR A 175 -0.59 -3.26 5.93
C TYR A 175 0.92 -2.99 6.04
N CYS A 176 1.31 -1.73 6.18
CA CYS A 176 2.71 -1.29 6.31
C CYS A 176 2.78 0.19 6.75
N SER A 177 4.00 0.70 6.98
CA SER A 177 4.26 2.15 7.10
C SER A 177 5.18 2.62 5.99
N LEU A 178 4.79 3.70 5.33
CA LEU A 178 5.62 4.44 4.37
C LEU A 178 6.31 5.61 5.09
N ASP A 179 7.53 5.89 4.68
CA ASP A 179 8.45 6.86 5.29
C ASP A 179 8.93 7.91 4.27
N HIS A 180 8.20 8.10 3.17
CA HIS A 180 8.65 8.94 2.05
C HIS A 180 8.82 10.43 2.42
N TYR A 181 7.98 10.94 3.34
CA TYR A 181 8.11 12.30 3.87
C TYR A 181 8.06 12.37 5.40
N ASP A 182 7.35 11.43 6.03
CA ASP A 182 7.19 11.21 7.48
C ASP A 182 6.30 9.94 7.62
N CYS A 183 5.99 9.47 8.83
CA CYS A 183 5.25 8.22 9.07
C CYS A 183 3.81 8.28 8.53
N ASP A 184 3.59 7.52 7.46
CA ASP A 184 2.30 7.27 6.82
C ASP A 184 1.94 5.79 6.93
N VAL A 185 0.92 5.50 7.73
CA VAL A 185 0.39 4.17 7.99
C VAL A 185 -0.62 3.80 6.90
N ILE A 186 -0.39 2.67 6.23
CA ILE A 186 -1.30 2.17 5.20
C ILE A 186 -2.34 1.24 5.84
N VAL A 187 -3.61 1.67 5.82
CA VAL A 187 -4.74 0.95 6.40
C VAL A 187 -6.03 1.35 5.71
N HIS A 188 -7.03 0.47 5.71
CA HIS A 188 -8.40 0.79 5.28
C HIS A 188 -9.36 0.69 6.46
N PRO A 189 -9.56 1.77 7.24
CA PRO A 189 -10.38 1.71 8.44
C PRO A 189 -11.85 1.47 8.11
N SER A 190 -12.51 0.60 8.88
CA SER A 190 -13.95 0.33 8.73
C SER A 190 -14.84 1.49 9.19
N LYS A 191 -14.31 2.36 10.06
CA LYS A 191 -15.01 3.52 10.61
C LYS A 191 -14.04 4.70 10.69
N ALA A 192 -14.55 5.90 10.42
CA ALA A 192 -13.86 7.15 10.66
C ALA A 192 -14.86 8.23 11.05
N TRP A 193 -14.44 9.19 11.86
CA TRP A 193 -15.25 10.34 12.23
C TRP A 193 -14.46 11.63 12.02
N ARG A 194 -15.17 12.71 11.71
CA ARG A 194 -14.55 14.02 11.53
C ARG A 194 -14.14 14.56 12.90
N VAL A 195 -12.93 15.11 12.98
CA VAL A 195 -12.45 15.88 14.13
C VAL A 195 -12.90 17.33 13.98
N GLU A 196 -13.39 17.93 15.06
CA GLU A 196 -13.61 19.37 15.11
C GLU A 196 -12.25 20.06 15.27
N VAL A 197 -11.80 20.71 14.21
CA VAL A 197 -10.55 21.47 14.16
C VAL A 197 -10.92 22.94 13.91
N PRO A 198 -10.57 23.87 14.80
CA PRO A 198 -10.78 25.30 14.59
C PRO A 198 -10.15 25.78 13.27
N ALA A 199 -10.79 26.74 12.62
CA ALA A 199 -10.37 27.18 11.28
C ALA A 199 -8.95 27.77 11.26
N GLU A 200 -8.57 28.45 12.34
CA GLU A 200 -7.25 29.03 12.59
C GLU A 200 -6.13 27.99 12.70
N GLU A 201 -6.47 26.73 12.98
CA GLU A 201 -5.48 25.66 13.08
C GLU A 201 -5.01 25.20 11.69
N TYR A 202 -5.78 25.41 10.63
CA TYR A 202 -5.41 25.05 9.25
C TYR A 202 -4.47 26.07 8.61
N ARG A 203 -3.30 26.29 9.21
CA ARG A 203 -2.26 27.19 8.72
C ARG A 203 -0.93 26.46 8.55
N LEU A 204 -0.15 26.83 7.53
CA LEU A 204 1.09 26.13 7.18
C LEU A 204 2.30 26.55 8.04
N ASP A 205 2.19 27.68 8.73
CA ASP A 205 3.24 28.34 9.53
C ASP A 205 3.21 27.93 11.01
N ARG A 206 2.64 26.77 11.34
CA ARG A 206 2.66 26.22 12.70
C ARG A 206 4.04 25.66 13.05
N ASP A 207 4.43 25.81 14.30
CA ASP A 207 5.49 24.99 14.90
C ASP A 207 5.04 23.52 14.90
N ARG A 208 5.96 22.61 14.55
CA ARG A 208 5.71 21.16 14.41
C ARG A 208 6.53 20.36 15.40
#